data_AF-R5YDV8-F1
#
_entry.id   AF-R5YDV8-F1
#
_cell.length_a   1.000
_cell.length_b   1.000
_cell.length_c   1.000
_cell.angle_alpha   90.00
_cell.angle_beta   90.00
_cell.angle_gamma   90.00
#
_symmetry.space_group_name_H-M   'P 1'
#
loop_
_entity.id
_entity.type
_entity.pdbx_description
1 polymer ?
#
loop_
_entity_poly.entity_id
_entity_poly.type
_entity_poly.pdbx_seq_one_letter_code
_entity_poly.pdbx_strand_id
1 'polypeptide(L)'
;MNDYTGKVCPYCKTAFKPDDKIVICSECDMPHHKDCWIENQGCTTFGCLGTIESADDNDNSSVTTREMKLEDVQQSVGKVVYCTKCGAQNAGTSLFCSKCGNRLSTSAATETSTFQQSNSLNIDPHAYVNRQGDTYQKVNSYAHLDYNDTEVDADIQMLIGVNSDYYLPKFQEIRGLNKKNTWNWPAFLITPYWMIYRKMYVYGAVALGISFVLPLLENTIGYLLLLCGYIALGIFGNYIYMDFLKKKAIKVKAMNEPFKTQFVVKNSGVNSIAAVLTAVVYAFFIIILSL
;
A
#
# COMPACT_ATOMS: atom_id res chain seq x y z
N MET A 1 -40.86 -5.57 7.97
CA MET A 1 -40.05 -4.60 7.21
C MET A 1 -39.28 -3.73 8.18
N ASN A 2 -37.95 -3.78 8.16
CA ASN A 2 -37.15 -2.81 8.89
C ASN A 2 -37.18 -1.50 8.09
N ASP A 3 -37.83 -0.48 8.61
CA ASP A 3 -37.82 0.84 7.99
C ASP A 3 -36.47 1.51 8.27
N TYR A 4 -35.71 1.81 7.22
CA TYR A 4 -34.44 2.50 7.28
C TYR A 4 -34.56 3.98 6.93
N THR A 5 -35.78 4.47 6.66
CA THR A 5 -36.07 5.87 6.36
C THR A 5 -35.58 6.77 7.50
N GLY A 6 -34.77 7.78 7.17
CA GLY A 6 -34.17 8.70 8.14
C GLY A 6 -32.87 8.24 8.80
N LYS A 7 -32.43 6.98 8.61
CA LYS A 7 -31.06 6.56 8.98
C LYS A 7 -30.05 7.08 7.97
N VAL A 8 -28.77 7.16 8.37
CA VAL A 8 -27.70 7.75 7.54
C VAL A 8 -26.84 6.68 6.90
N CYS A 9 -26.61 6.79 5.60
CA CYS A 9 -25.66 5.95 4.86
C CYS A 9 -24.21 6.29 5.29
N PRO A 10 -23.41 5.32 5.78
CA PRO A 10 -22.06 5.61 6.27
C PRO A 10 -21.07 6.04 5.17
N TYR A 11 -21.36 5.73 3.91
CA TYR A 11 -20.53 6.12 2.76
C TYR A 11 -20.73 7.62 2.42
N CYS A 12 -21.94 7.99 1.98
CA CYS A 12 -22.23 9.33 1.49
C CYS A 12 -22.67 10.31 2.59
N LYS A 13 -22.94 9.81 3.80
CA LYS A 13 -23.42 10.58 4.97
C LYS A 13 -24.77 11.27 4.77
N THR A 14 -25.55 10.82 3.79
CA THR A 14 -26.91 11.32 3.52
C THR A 14 -27.94 10.38 4.15
N ALA A 15 -29.06 10.95 4.63
CA ALA A 15 -30.18 10.18 5.17
C ALA A 15 -30.96 9.44 4.05
N PHE A 16 -31.45 8.24 4.35
CA PHE A 16 -32.29 7.47 3.43
C PHE A 16 -33.68 8.09 3.29
N LYS A 17 -34.12 8.22 2.04
CA LYS A 17 -35.48 8.63 1.66
C LYS A 17 -36.38 7.41 1.45
N PRO A 18 -37.72 7.57 1.51
CA PRO A 18 -38.67 6.46 1.31
C PRO A 18 -38.57 5.76 -0.05
N ASP A 19 -37.98 6.42 -1.05
CA ASP A 19 -37.79 5.95 -2.42
C ASP A 19 -36.37 5.46 -2.73
N ASP A 20 -35.46 5.46 -1.75
CA ASP A 20 -34.07 5.03 -1.94
C ASP A 20 -33.95 3.50 -1.99
N LYS A 21 -33.16 2.99 -2.94
CA LYS A 21 -32.77 1.57 -2.97
C LYS A 21 -31.71 1.31 -1.90
N ILE A 22 -32.08 0.57 -0.86
CA ILE A 22 -31.21 0.28 0.29
C ILE A 22 -30.73 -1.17 0.22
N VAL A 23 -29.43 -1.38 0.45
CA VAL A 23 -28.82 -2.69 0.62
C VAL A 23 -28.27 -2.83 2.03
N ILE A 24 -28.37 -4.02 2.61
CA ILE A 24 -27.89 -4.30 3.97
C ILE A 24 -26.72 -5.26 3.86
N CYS A 25 -25.70 -5.07 4.69
CA CYS A 25 -24.57 -5.98 4.74
C CYS A 25 -24.93 -7.27 5.49
N SER A 26 -24.73 -8.43 4.87
CA SER A 26 -25.03 -9.75 5.45
C SER A 26 -24.24 -10.12 6.72
N GLU A 27 -23.16 -9.39 7.03
CA GLU A 27 -22.26 -9.69 8.15
C GLU A 27 -22.38 -8.70 9.31
N CYS A 28 -22.82 -7.46 9.05
CA CYS A 28 -22.86 -6.42 10.07
C CYS A 28 -24.14 -5.58 10.08
N ASP A 29 -25.14 -5.97 9.28
CA ASP A 29 -26.46 -5.35 9.18
C ASP A 29 -26.44 -3.86 8.83
N MET A 30 -25.32 -3.36 8.28
CA MET A 30 -25.13 -1.94 8.01
C MET A 30 -25.83 -1.53 6.71
N PRO A 31 -26.81 -0.60 6.73
CA PRO A 31 -27.53 -0.15 5.54
C PRO A 31 -26.70 0.82 4.69
N HIS A 32 -26.76 0.67 3.37
CA HIS A 32 -26.12 1.52 2.37
C HIS A 32 -27.10 1.81 1.23
N HIS A 33 -26.92 2.93 0.52
CA HIS A 33 -27.56 3.09 -0.79
C HIS A 33 -26.96 2.05 -1.75
N LYS A 34 -27.78 1.47 -2.62
CA LYS A 34 -27.32 0.49 -3.61
C LYS A 34 -26.14 1.02 -4.44
N ASP A 35 -26.20 2.27 -4.86
CA ASP A 35 -25.13 2.90 -5.64
C ASP A 35 -23.85 3.10 -4.81
N CYS A 36 -23.98 3.52 -3.54
CA CYS A 36 -22.85 3.68 -2.63
C CYS A 36 -22.16 2.35 -2.31
N TRP A 37 -22.91 1.26 -2.22
CA TRP A 37 -22.35 -0.09 -2.04
C TRP A 37 -21.52 -0.53 -3.25
N ILE A 38 -22.04 -0.29 -4.46
CA ILE A 38 -21.34 -0.62 -5.72
C ILE A 38 -20.08 0.23 -5.88
N GLU A 39 -20.20 1.53 -5.61
CA GLU A 39 -19.08 2.49 -5.72
C GLU A 39 -17.97 2.17 -4.71
N ASN A 40 -18.33 1.82 -3.47
CA ASN A 40 -17.39 1.40 -2.44
C ASN A 40 -16.89 -0.05 -2.60
N GLN A 41 -17.44 -0.80 -3.57
CA GLN A 41 -17.15 -2.23 -3.79
C GLN A 41 -17.41 -3.11 -2.56
N GLY A 42 -18.41 -2.76 -1.73
CA GLY A 42 -18.78 -3.50 -0.53
C GLY A 42 -19.15 -2.62 0.66
N CYS A 43 -19.21 -3.25 1.84
CA CYS A 43 -19.53 -2.59 3.10
C CYS A 43 -18.45 -1.58 3.53
N THR A 44 -18.86 -0.45 4.09
CA THR A 44 -17.94 0.60 4.59
C THR A 44 -17.37 0.31 5.98
N THR A 45 -17.93 -0.65 6.71
CA THR A 45 -17.45 -1.06 8.03
C THR A 45 -16.04 -1.65 7.91
N PHE A 46 -15.09 -1.10 8.68
CA PHE A 46 -13.69 -1.51 8.65
C PHE A 46 -13.53 -3.02 8.88
N GLY A 47 -12.96 -3.71 7.89
CA GLY A 47 -12.70 -5.15 7.95
C GLY A 47 -13.93 -6.05 7.74
N CYS A 48 -15.07 -5.49 7.34
CA CYS A 48 -16.26 -6.27 7.01
C CYS A 48 -16.16 -6.88 5.60
N LEU A 49 -16.41 -8.18 5.49
CA LEU A 49 -16.39 -8.94 4.23
C LEU A 49 -17.80 -9.35 3.76
N GLY A 50 -18.84 -8.75 4.34
CA GLY A 50 -20.21 -9.14 4.03
C GLY A 50 -20.64 -8.73 2.64
N THR A 51 -21.59 -9.50 2.11
CA THR A 51 -22.19 -9.29 0.79
C THR A 51 -23.55 -8.61 0.93
N ILE A 52 -24.21 -8.36 -0.19
CA ILE A 52 -25.55 -7.77 -0.19
C ILE A 52 -26.53 -8.82 0.35
N GLU A 53 -27.14 -8.51 1.49
CA GLU A 53 -28.37 -9.14 1.92
C GLU A 53 -29.53 -8.34 1.32
N SER A 54 -30.22 -8.94 0.35
CA SER A 54 -31.33 -8.29 -0.35
C SER A 54 -32.53 -8.18 0.59
N ALA A 55 -32.83 -6.97 1.05
CA ALA A 55 -34.14 -6.63 1.58
C ALA A 55 -35.03 -6.19 0.40
N ASP A 56 -35.65 -7.17 -0.23
CA ASP A 56 -36.98 -7.13 -0.86
C ASP A 56 -37.08 -8.19 -1.96
N ASP A 57 -38.05 -9.09 -1.78
CA ASP A 57 -38.46 -10.08 -2.76
C ASP A 57 -38.87 -9.41 -4.08
N ASN A 58 -38.45 -10.01 -5.19
CA ASN A 58 -38.74 -9.68 -6.59
C ASN A 58 -37.77 -8.73 -7.30
N ASP A 59 -36.57 -9.22 -7.63
CA ASP A 59 -36.06 -9.00 -8.99
C ASP A 59 -35.04 -10.07 -9.40
N ASN A 60 -35.40 -10.89 -10.39
CA ASN A 60 -34.51 -11.88 -10.99
C ASN A 60 -33.50 -11.16 -11.88
N SER A 61 -32.31 -10.88 -11.34
CA SER A 61 -31.12 -10.58 -12.15
C SER A 61 -29.99 -11.50 -11.72
N SER A 62 -30.09 -12.74 -12.18
CA SER A 62 -29.03 -13.74 -12.10
C SER A 62 -27.85 -13.33 -12.99
N VAL A 63 -26.72 -12.98 -12.39
CA VAL A 63 -25.42 -13.06 -13.07
C VAL A 63 -24.98 -14.52 -12.99
N THR A 64 -24.89 -15.15 -14.16
CA THR A 64 -24.68 -16.58 -14.38
C THR A 64 -23.36 -17.07 -13.80
N THR A 65 -23.38 -17.69 -12.62
CA THR A 65 -22.34 -18.65 -12.23
C THR A 65 -22.71 -20.01 -12.78
N ARG A 66 -21.90 -20.51 -13.72
CA ARG A 66 -21.97 -21.88 -14.25
C ARG A 66 -22.02 -22.88 -13.09
N GLU A 67 -23.11 -23.65 -13.04
CA GLU A 67 -23.29 -24.79 -12.16
C GLU A 67 -22.20 -25.84 -12.38
N MET A 68 -21.57 -26.30 -11.29
CA MET A 68 -21.03 -27.66 -11.22
C MET A 68 -21.75 -28.38 -10.08
N LYS A 69 -22.42 -29.46 -10.48
CA LYS A 69 -23.28 -30.36 -9.73
C LYS A 69 -22.58 -30.94 -8.49
N LEU A 70 -23.27 -30.91 -7.34
CA LEU A 70 -22.94 -31.67 -6.14
C LEU A 70 -23.32 -33.15 -6.33
N GLU A 71 -22.43 -34.04 -5.93
CA GLU A 71 -22.75 -35.44 -5.59
C GLU A 71 -22.20 -35.75 -4.18
N ASP A 72 -23.05 -36.47 -3.43
CA ASP A 72 -23.00 -36.88 -2.01
C ASP A 72 -21.63 -37.18 -1.39
N VAL A 73 -21.43 -36.78 -0.12
CA VAL A 73 -20.87 -37.68 0.92
C VAL A 73 -21.46 -37.37 2.30
N GLN A 74 -21.84 -38.47 2.96
CA GLN A 74 -22.57 -38.61 4.20
C GLN A 74 -21.85 -38.16 5.49
N GLN A 75 -22.71 -37.83 6.45
CA GLN A 75 -22.56 -37.64 7.89
C GLN A 75 -21.54 -38.59 8.56
N SER A 76 -20.60 -38.06 9.35
CA SER A 76 -19.81 -38.85 10.30
C SER A 76 -19.87 -38.30 11.72
N VAL A 77 -20.02 -39.24 12.64
CA VAL A 77 -20.41 -39.12 14.04
C VAL A 77 -19.18 -38.81 14.92
N GLY A 78 -19.32 -37.84 15.82
CA GLY A 78 -18.87 -38.02 17.21
C GLY A 78 -17.45 -37.65 17.63
N LYS A 79 -16.72 -36.77 16.93
CA LYS A 79 -15.52 -36.16 17.55
C LYS A 79 -15.95 -34.94 18.37
N VAL A 80 -15.59 -34.84 19.64
CA VAL A 80 -15.84 -33.64 20.48
C VAL A 80 -14.53 -32.86 20.66
N VAL A 81 -14.60 -31.53 20.66
CA VAL A 81 -13.45 -30.63 20.82
C VAL A 81 -13.70 -29.68 21.99
N TYR A 82 -12.68 -29.49 22.82
CA TYR A 82 -12.75 -28.63 24.01
C TYR A 82 -12.15 -27.26 23.71
N CYS A 83 -12.81 -26.20 24.17
CA CYS A 83 -12.33 -24.84 23.99
C CYS A 83 -11.11 -24.56 24.87
N THR A 84 -10.00 -24.15 24.27
CA THR A 84 -8.75 -23.81 24.99
C THR A 84 -8.83 -22.52 25.81
N LYS A 85 -9.89 -21.72 25.66
CA LYS A 85 -10.10 -20.47 26.41
C LYS A 85 -11.03 -20.61 27.62
N CYS A 86 -12.12 -21.36 27.51
CA CYS A 86 -13.11 -21.48 28.59
C CYS A 86 -13.36 -22.92 29.06
N GLY A 87 -12.77 -23.93 28.40
CA GLY A 87 -12.94 -25.34 28.74
C GLY A 87 -14.25 -25.99 28.28
N ALA A 88 -15.17 -25.24 27.66
CA ALA A 88 -16.46 -25.79 27.23
C ALA A 88 -16.30 -26.86 26.13
N GLN A 89 -17.11 -27.92 26.19
CA GLN A 89 -17.18 -28.98 25.19
C GLN A 89 -18.03 -28.54 23.99
N ASN A 90 -17.54 -28.80 22.78
CA ASN A 90 -18.23 -28.48 21.52
C ASN A 90 -18.14 -29.66 20.55
N ALA A 91 -19.01 -29.68 19.54
CA ALA A 91 -18.95 -30.70 18.50
C ALA A 91 -17.68 -30.51 17.65
N GLY A 92 -17.12 -31.59 17.13
CA GLY A 92 -15.85 -31.59 16.40
C GLY A 92 -15.90 -30.78 15.11
N THR A 93 -17.10 -30.56 14.55
CA THR A 93 -17.34 -29.69 13.40
C THR A 93 -17.59 -28.21 13.79
N SER A 94 -17.70 -27.90 15.08
CA SER A 94 -17.95 -26.53 15.55
C SER A 94 -16.69 -25.68 15.34
N LEU A 95 -16.79 -24.68 14.46
CA LEU A 95 -15.72 -23.71 14.21
C LEU A 95 -15.53 -22.72 15.36
N PHE A 96 -16.56 -22.52 16.19
CA PHE A 96 -16.56 -21.57 17.30
C PHE A 96 -17.13 -22.20 18.57
N CYS A 97 -16.65 -21.73 19.72
CA CYS A 97 -17.13 -22.17 21.02
C CYS A 97 -18.52 -21.61 21.31
N SER A 98 -19.46 -22.52 21.61
CA SER A 98 -20.85 -22.20 21.98
C SER A 98 -21.00 -21.36 23.26
N LYS A 99 -19.94 -21.26 24.09
CA LYS A 99 -19.98 -20.52 25.37
C LYS A 99 -19.25 -19.19 25.34
N CYS A 100 -18.11 -19.09 24.68
CA CYS A 100 -17.28 -17.86 24.72
C CYS A 100 -16.94 -17.29 23.33
N GLY A 101 -17.43 -17.89 22.25
CA GLY A 101 -17.19 -17.42 20.88
C GLY A 101 -15.79 -17.68 20.32
N ASN A 102 -14.87 -18.22 21.13
CA ASN A 102 -13.49 -18.45 20.66
C ASN A 102 -13.44 -19.55 19.58
N ARG A 103 -12.64 -19.34 18.54
CA ARG A 103 -12.49 -20.28 17.42
C ARG A 103 -11.88 -21.60 17.89
N LEU A 104 -12.41 -22.71 17.39
CA LEU A 104 -11.94 -24.07 17.68
C LEU A 104 -11.21 -24.61 16.44
N SER A 105 -10.04 -25.21 16.64
CA SER A 105 -9.27 -25.81 15.55
C SER A 105 -9.82 -27.19 15.21
N THR A 106 -10.76 -27.27 14.28
CA THR A 106 -11.19 -28.54 13.69
C THR A 106 -10.17 -28.97 12.63
N SER A 107 -9.30 -29.91 12.96
CA SER A 107 -8.39 -30.53 11.99
C SER A 107 -9.12 -31.58 11.16
N ALA A 108 -9.48 -31.25 9.92
CA ALA A 108 -9.64 -32.27 8.89
C ALA A 108 -8.24 -32.74 8.47
N ALA A 109 -7.96 -34.04 8.62
CA ALA A 109 -6.82 -34.72 7.99
C ALA A 109 -7.09 -34.78 6.46
N THR A 110 -6.18 -34.64 5.51
CA THR A 110 -4.76 -35.05 5.32
C THR A 110 -4.25 -34.11 4.18
N GLU A 111 -3.07 -33.48 4.17
CA GLU A 111 -1.75 -34.08 3.91
C GLU A 111 -0.60 -33.18 4.39
N THR A 112 0.50 -33.87 4.67
CA THR A 112 1.71 -33.54 5.42
C THR A 112 2.48 -32.29 4.95
N SER A 113 2.78 -31.37 5.87
CA SER A 113 4.17 -31.06 6.26
C SER A 113 4.26 -30.13 7.48
N THR A 114 5.19 -30.50 8.33
CA THR A 114 5.48 -30.03 9.68
C THR A 114 5.88 -28.56 9.76
N PHE A 115 5.30 -27.77 10.66
CA PHE A 115 6.02 -26.64 11.30
C PHE A 115 5.58 -26.40 12.74
N GLN A 116 6.61 -26.14 13.57
CA GLN A 116 6.56 -25.91 15.01
C GLN A 116 6.11 -24.49 15.39
N GLN A 117 5.57 -24.46 16.60
CA GLN A 117 5.09 -23.36 17.45
C GLN A 117 6.10 -22.20 17.62
N SER A 118 5.63 -20.94 17.56
CA SER A 118 6.40 -19.80 18.06
C SER A 118 5.93 -19.39 19.45
N ASN A 119 6.94 -19.29 20.32
CA ASN A 119 6.86 -18.95 21.72
C ASN A 119 6.77 -17.42 21.88
N SER A 120 5.91 -16.98 22.79
CA SER A 120 5.79 -15.59 23.25
C SER A 120 7.01 -15.19 24.08
N LEU A 121 7.62 -14.03 23.79
CA LEU A 121 8.27 -13.09 24.72
C LEU A 121 9.08 -12.04 23.91
N ASN A 122 8.46 -10.91 23.53
CA ASN A 122 9.16 -9.62 23.45
C ASN A 122 8.15 -8.46 23.45
N ILE A 123 8.28 -7.56 24.42
CA ILE A 123 7.47 -6.36 24.63
C ILE A 123 8.37 -5.18 24.26
N ASP A 124 8.04 -4.45 23.18
CA ASP A 124 8.74 -3.20 22.84
C ASP A 124 7.71 -2.07 22.56
N PRO A 125 7.77 -0.90 23.24
CA PRO A 125 6.65 0.07 23.30
C PRO A 125 6.55 1.09 22.15
N HIS A 126 7.22 0.88 21.00
CA HIS A 126 7.26 1.87 19.91
C HIS A 126 6.75 1.36 18.55
N ALA A 127 5.72 0.51 18.53
CA ALA A 127 5.00 0.16 17.32
C ALA A 127 3.90 1.19 17.00
N TYR A 128 4.22 2.24 16.25
CA TYR A 128 3.21 3.07 15.58
C TYR A 128 3.19 2.80 14.07
N VAL A 129 1.99 2.48 13.60
CA VAL A 129 1.48 2.36 12.23
C VAL A 129 1.73 1.02 11.50
N ASN A 130 0.79 0.09 11.67
CA ASN A 130 0.46 -0.93 10.67
C ASN A 130 -0.71 -0.42 9.81
N ARG A 131 -0.56 -0.50 8.48
CA ARG A 131 -1.68 -0.60 7.53
C ARG A 131 -1.48 -1.91 6.77
N GLN A 132 -2.52 -2.73 6.80
CA GLN A 132 -2.63 -4.04 6.16
C GLN A 132 -2.56 -3.92 4.62
N GLY A 133 -1.84 -4.85 4.03
CA GLY A 133 -1.62 -5.04 2.60
C GLY A 133 -0.60 -6.17 2.41
N ASP A 134 -1.13 -7.39 2.46
CA ASP A 134 -0.65 -8.70 2.01
C ASP A 134 0.87 -8.97 1.75
N THR A 135 1.35 -9.97 2.50
CA THR A 135 2.39 -10.96 2.19
C THR A 135 3.68 -10.51 1.47
N TYR A 136 4.74 -10.30 2.26
CA TYR A 136 6.09 -10.73 1.87
C TYR A 136 6.65 -11.67 2.95
N GLN A 137 6.68 -12.95 2.61
CA GLN A 137 7.24 -14.00 3.46
C GLN A 137 8.77 -13.94 3.35
N LYS A 138 9.43 -13.47 4.42
CA LYS A 138 10.90 -13.41 4.52
C LYS A 138 11.43 -14.75 5.03
N VAL A 139 12.00 -15.56 4.15
CA VAL A 139 12.80 -16.73 4.53
C VAL A 139 14.27 -16.30 4.54
N ASN A 140 14.87 -16.22 5.72
CA ASN A 140 16.33 -16.10 5.84
C ASN A 140 16.94 -17.48 5.64
N SER A 141 17.57 -17.72 4.49
CA SER A 141 18.51 -18.82 4.28
C SER A 141 19.80 -18.26 3.69
N TYR A 142 20.90 -18.38 4.44
CA TYR A 142 22.23 -18.02 4.01
C TYR A 142 22.69 -18.98 2.91
N ALA A 143 22.69 -18.54 1.66
CA ALA A 143 23.50 -19.13 0.60
C ALA A 143 23.59 -18.17 -0.59
N HIS A 144 24.82 -17.77 -0.88
CA HIS A 144 25.40 -17.54 -2.21
C HIS A 144 24.62 -16.73 -3.26
N LEU A 145 25.16 -15.54 -3.52
CA LEU A 145 25.38 -14.95 -4.85
C LEU A 145 24.54 -15.55 -5.99
N ASP A 146 23.33 -15.03 -6.17
CA ASP A 146 22.76 -14.96 -7.51
C ASP A 146 21.92 -13.68 -7.66
N TYR A 147 22.32 -12.84 -8.60
CA TYR A 147 21.72 -11.54 -8.87
C TYR A 147 20.51 -11.76 -9.78
N ASN A 148 19.35 -12.05 -9.19
CA ASN A 148 18.08 -11.92 -9.92
C ASN A 148 17.69 -10.43 -9.97
N ASP A 149 18.00 -9.78 -11.09
CA ASP A 149 17.78 -8.34 -11.38
C ASP A 149 16.30 -7.92 -11.38
N THR A 150 15.37 -8.86 -11.31
CA THR A 150 13.93 -8.63 -11.56
C THR A 150 13.15 -8.21 -10.32
N GLU A 151 13.60 -8.56 -9.11
CA GLU A 151 12.86 -8.23 -7.88
C GLU A 151 13.34 -6.90 -7.27
N VAL A 152 12.40 -6.00 -6.99
CA VAL A 152 12.70 -4.75 -6.28
C VAL A 152 12.94 -5.08 -4.82
N ASP A 153 14.21 -5.09 -4.44
CA ASP A 153 14.72 -5.30 -3.09
C ASP A 153 13.88 -4.64 -1.97
N ALA A 154 13.57 -5.39 -0.92
CA ALA A 154 12.85 -4.91 0.26
C ALA A 154 13.51 -3.68 0.89
N ASP A 155 14.85 -3.59 0.85
CA ASP A 155 15.58 -2.41 1.34
C ASP A 155 15.25 -1.14 0.51
N ILE A 156 15.01 -1.28 -0.80
CA ILE A 156 14.61 -0.17 -1.68
C ILE A 156 13.19 0.28 -1.36
N GLN A 157 12.25 -0.65 -1.19
CA GLN A 157 10.86 -0.32 -0.84
C GLN A 157 10.80 0.46 0.48
N MET A 158 11.57 0.01 1.48
CA MET A 158 11.68 0.68 2.77
C MET A 158 12.27 2.10 2.65
N LEU A 159 13.24 2.31 1.75
CA LEU A 159 13.80 3.63 1.48
C LEU A 159 12.83 4.55 0.72
N ILE A 160 11.95 4.02 -0.14
CA ILE A 160 10.93 4.84 -0.82
C ILE A 160 9.91 5.40 0.18
N GLY A 161 9.54 4.60 1.19
CA GLY A 161 8.54 4.94 2.19
C GLY A 161 7.14 5.05 1.59
N VAL A 162 6.38 6.05 2.04
CA VAL A 162 4.93 6.24 1.76
C VAL A 162 4.54 6.37 0.28
N ASN A 163 5.50 6.46 -0.65
CA ASN A 163 5.23 6.55 -2.08
C ASN A 163 5.61 5.27 -2.84
N SER A 164 5.74 4.14 -2.14
CA SER A 164 6.06 2.83 -2.74
C SER A 164 5.17 2.52 -3.94
N ASP A 165 3.88 2.76 -3.81
CA ASP A 165 2.84 2.35 -4.77
C ASP A 165 3.03 3.04 -6.13
N TYR A 166 3.57 4.26 -6.13
CA TYR A 166 3.92 4.97 -7.35
C TYR A 166 5.23 4.45 -7.98
N TYR A 167 6.27 4.25 -7.17
CA TYR A 167 7.62 4.01 -7.68
C TYR A 167 7.92 2.53 -7.99
N LEU A 168 7.37 1.59 -7.23
CA LEU A 168 7.60 0.15 -7.45
C LEU A 168 7.24 -0.31 -8.87
N PRO A 169 6.05 -0.04 -9.42
CA PRO A 169 5.71 -0.50 -10.77
C PRO A 169 6.63 0.14 -11.83
N LYS A 170 7.03 1.40 -11.64
CA LYS A 170 7.99 2.08 -12.53
C LYS A 170 9.37 1.47 -12.47
N PHE A 171 9.82 1.05 -11.29
CA PHE A 171 11.12 0.40 -11.12
C PHE A 171 11.12 -1.02 -11.69
N GLN A 172 10.02 -1.75 -11.53
CA GLN A 172 9.82 -3.05 -12.18
C GLN A 172 9.82 -2.91 -13.71
N GLU A 173 9.13 -1.91 -14.26
CA GLU A 173 9.16 -1.60 -15.70
C GLU A 173 10.60 -1.33 -16.19
N ILE A 174 11.34 -0.47 -15.47
CA ILE A 174 12.72 -0.12 -15.83
C ILE A 174 13.64 -1.35 -15.83
N ARG A 175 13.52 -2.23 -14.83
CA ARG A 175 14.36 -3.43 -14.71
C ARG A 175 13.93 -4.53 -15.66
N GLY A 176 12.66 -4.87 -15.69
CA GLY A 176 12.11 -5.96 -16.49
C GLY A 176 12.21 -5.72 -17.99
N LEU A 177 12.02 -4.48 -18.45
CA LEU A 177 12.12 -4.12 -19.87
C LEU A 177 13.48 -3.54 -20.27
N ASN A 178 14.41 -3.40 -19.31
CA ASN A 178 15.68 -2.67 -19.47
C ASN A 178 15.49 -1.26 -20.07
N LYS A 179 14.37 -0.62 -19.76
CA LYS A 179 13.88 0.59 -20.40
C LYS A 179 13.96 1.76 -19.41
N LYS A 180 14.95 2.64 -19.57
CA LYS A 180 15.25 3.71 -18.59
C LYS A 180 14.33 4.93 -18.67
N ASN A 181 13.51 5.02 -19.70
CA ASN A 181 12.62 6.13 -20.00
C ASN A 181 11.21 5.85 -19.48
N THR A 182 10.93 6.30 -18.26
CA THR A 182 9.59 6.33 -17.68
C THR A 182 9.26 7.74 -17.22
N TRP A 183 8.10 8.24 -17.62
CA TRP A 183 7.73 9.63 -17.38
C TRP A 183 7.52 9.93 -15.89
N ASN A 184 8.06 11.07 -15.44
CA ASN A 184 7.94 11.59 -14.09
C ASN A 184 7.52 13.08 -14.14
N TRP A 185 6.25 13.33 -13.83
CA TRP A 185 5.66 14.67 -13.84
C TRP A 185 6.36 15.66 -12.89
N PRO A 186 6.58 15.35 -11.60
CA PRO A 186 7.31 16.25 -10.71
C PRO A 186 8.74 16.57 -11.17
N ALA A 187 9.46 15.58 -11.69
CA ALA A 187 10.82 15.77 -12.17
C ALA A 187 10.87 16.67 -13.42
N PHE A 188 9.81 16.69 -14.24
CA PHE A 188 9.69 17.58 -15.38
C PHE A 188 9.35 19.02 -14.97
N LEU A 189 8.37 19.22 -14.10
CA LEU A 189 7.85 20.58 -13.82
C LEU A 189 8.68 21.35 -12.80
N ILE A 190 9.19 20.66 -11.78
CA ILE A 190 9.82 21.26 -10.60
C ILE A 190 11.04 20.46 -10.18
N THR A 191 11.94 20.17 -11.14
CA THR A 191 13.09 19.26 -10.94
C THR A 191 13.87 19.48 -9.64
N PRO A 192 14.44 20.68 -9.36
CA PRO A 192 15.29 20.84 -8.18
C PRO A 192 14.52 20.58 -6.88
N TYR A 193 13.27 21.03 -6.81
CA TYR A 193 12.40 20.86 -5.64
C TYR A 193 11.97 19.41 -5.45
N TRP A 194 11.61 18.70 -6.53
CA TRP A 194 11.29 17.28 -6.48
C TRP A 194 12.50 16.45 -6.02
N MET A 195 13.70 16.75 -6.50
CA MET A 195 14.92 16.06 -6.07
C MET A 195 15.22 16.28 -4.59
N ILE A 196 15.09 17.52 -4.10
CA ILE A 196 15.25 17.85 -2.67
C ILE A 196 14.18 17.16 -1.82
N TYR A 197 12.92 17.20 -2.27
CA TYR A 197 11.79 16.51 -1.65
C TYR A 197 12.05 15.00 -1.50
N ARG A 198 12.64 14.35 -2.52
CA ARG A 198 13.06 12.93 -2.48
C ARG A 198 14.41 12.69 -1.80
N LYS A 199 14.94 13.68 -1.07
CA LYS A 199 16.22 13.62 -0.33
C LYS A 199 17.46 13.38 -1.21
N MET A 200 17.36 13.69 -2.50
CA MET A 200 18.49 13.73 -3.45
C MET A 200 19.15 15.12 -3.46
N TYR A 201 19.59 15.59 -2.28
CA TYR A 201 19.99 17.00 -2.08
C TYR A 201 21.10 17.47 -3.03
N VAL A 202 22.09 16.63 -3.33
CA VAL A 202 23.19 16.99 -4.26
C VAL A 202 22.66 17.20 -5.68
N TYR A 203 21.82 16.30 -6.18
CA TYR A 203 21.21 16.42 -7.50
C TYR A 203 20.31 17.65 -7.57
N GLY A 204 19.51 17.88 -6.53
CA GLY A 204 18.65 19.05 -6.43
C GLY A 204 19.42 20.37 -6.40
N ALA A 205 20.53 20.45 -5.65
CA ALA A 205 21.39 21.64 -5.59
C ALA A 205 22.05 21.95 -6.94
N VAL A 206 22.55 20.92 -7.65
CA VAL A 206 23.11 21.06 -8.99
C VAL A 206 22.03 21.53 -9.98
N ALA A 207 20.85 20.90 -9.97
CA ALA A 207 19.74 21.30 -10.83
C ALA A 207 19.26 22.74 -10.54
N LEU A 208 19.24 23.15 -9.27
CA LEU A 208 18.89 24.51 -8.87
C LEU A 208 19.92 25.51 -9.38
N GLY A 209 21.21 25.21 -9.24
CA GLY A 209 22.30 26.04 -9.76
C GLY A 209 22.24 26.20 -11.28
N ILE A 210 22.01 25.11 -12.02
CA ILE A 210 21.83 25.17 -13.49
C ILE A 210 20.61 26.02 -13.86
N SER A 211 19.50 25.84 -13.13
CA SER A 211 18.26 26.60 -13.37
C SER A 211 18.42 28.09 -13.07
N PHE A 212 19.35 28.45 -12.17
CA PHE A 212 19.70 29.82 -11.86
C PHE A 212 20.68 30.42 -12.89
N VAL A 213 21.74 29.68 -13.27
CA VAL A 213 22.82 30.19 -14.11
C VAL A 213 22.44 30.31 -15.58
N LEU A 214 21.71 29.33 -16.16
CA LEU A 214 21.41 29.34 -17.59
C LEU A 214 20.60 30.58 -18.04
N PRO A 215 19.58 31.05 -17.29
CA PRO A 215 18.88 32.29 -17.63
C PRO A 215 19.75 33.56 -17.60
N LEU A 216 20.83 33.60 -16.79
CA LEU A 216 21.73 34.76 -16.69
C LEU A 216 22.54 35.00 -17.98
N LEU A 217 22.58 34.03 -18.89
CA LEU A 217 23.24 34.18 -20.18
C LEU A 217 22.41 35.01 -21.18
N GLU A 218 21.16 35.35 -20.83
CA GLU A 218 20.22 36.19 -21.60
C GLU A 218 20.04 35.77 -23.07
N ASN A 219 20.35 34.52 -23.40
CA ASN A 219 20.29 33.99 -24.75
C ASN A 219 19.16 32.96 -24.90
N THR A 220 18.55 32.92 -26.09
CA THR A 220 17.49 31.95 -26.42
C THR A 220 17.97 30.52 -26.27
N ILE A 221 19.24 30.27 -26.58
CA ILE A 221 19.90 28.97 -26.44
C ILE A 221 19.87 28.47 -24.99
N GLY A 222 20.12 29.34 -24.00
CA GLY A 222 20.11 28.99 -22.58
C GLY A 222 18.74 28.52 -22.11
N TYR A 223 17.68 29.23 -22.50
CA TYR A 223 16.30 28.82 -22.18
C TYR A 223 15.90 27.51 -22.86
N LEU A 224 16.31 27.30 -24.12
CA LEU A 224 16.07 26.04 -24.83
C LEU A 224 16.82 24.87 -24.18
N LEU A 225 18.09 25.07 -23.80
CA LEU A 225 18.88 24.06 -23.08
C LEU A 225 18.24 23.72 -21.72
N LEU A 226 17.75 24.73 -21.00
CA LEU A 226 17.04 24.52 -19.74
C LEU A 226 15.77 23.69 -19.94
N LEU A 227 14.94 24.05 -20.92
CA LEU A 227 13.72 23.31 -21.26
C LEU A 227 14.03 21.86 -21.66
N CYS A 228 14.99 21.64 -22.56
CA CYS A 228 15.46 20.31 -22.95
C CYS A 228 15.97 19.51 -21.75
N GLY A 229 16.69 20.15 -20.83
CA GLY A 229 17.13 19.55 -19.57
C GLY A 229 15.96 19.09 -18.70
N TYR A 230 14.93 19.92 -18.53
CA TYR A 230 13.73 19.58 -17.76
C TYR A 230 12.96 18.42 -18.40
N ILE A 231 12.82 18.40 -19.72
CA ILE A 231 12.21 17.28 -20.46
C ILE A 231 13.01 15.99 -20.24
N ALA A 232 14.34 16.05 -20.37
CA ALA A 232 15.21 14.90 -20.11
C ALA A 232 15.06 14.38 -18.66
N LEU A 233 14.98 15.29 -17.69
CA LEU A 233 14.75 14.94 -16.28
C LEU A 233 13.34 14.38 -16.04
N GLY A 234 12.34 14.80 -16.80
CA GLY A 234 11.02 14.19 -16.83
C GLY A 234 11.05 12.74 -17.33
N ILE A 235 11.83 12.47 -18.38
CA ILE A 235 11.97 11.14 -19.00
C ILE A 235 12.79 10.19 -18.11
N PHE A 236 13.85 10.69 -17.49
CA PHE A 236 14.81 9.87 -16.74
C PHE A 236 14.66 10.00 -15.21
N GLY A 237 13.74 10.82 -14.71
CA GLY A 237 13.63 11.14 -13.28
C GLY A 237 13.44 9.90 -12.41
N ASN A 238 12.55 8.99 -12.81
CA ASN A 238 12.35 7.73 -12.08
C ASN A 238 13.60 6.84 -12.10
N TYR A 239 14.31 6.79 -13.23
CA TYR A 239 15.57 6.04 -13.34
C TYR A 239 16.66 6.61 -12.44
N ILE A 240 16.85 7.94 -12.45
CA ILE A 240 17.81 8.63 -11.57
C ILE A 240 17.50 8.33 -10.11
N TYR A 241 16.22 8.41 -9.73
CA TYR A 241 15.80 8.11 -8.36
C TYR A 241 16.01 6.64 -7.99
N MET A 242 15.70 5.71 -8.89
CA MET A 242 15.96 4.28 -8.68
C MET A 242 17.45 4.01 -8.47
N ASP A 243 18.33 4.55 -9.33
CA ASP A 243 19.78 4.38 -9.22
C ASP A 243 20.32 4.94 -7.90
N PHE A 244 19.84 6.11 -7.50
CA PHE A 244 20.15 6.72 -6.21
C PHE A 244 19.77 5.81 -5.04
N LEU A 245 18.57 5.21 -5.07
CA LEU A 245 18.13 4.28 -4.04
C LEU A 245 18.93 2.98 -4.05
N LYS A 246 19.26 2.43 -5.22
CA LYS A 246 20.10 1.23 -5.35
C LYS A 246 21.44 1.44 -4.61
N LYS A 247 22.09 2.58 -4.82
CA LYS A 247 23.34 2.96 -4.12
C LYS A 247 23.16 3.03 -2.60
N LYS A 248 22.01 3.50 -2.10
CA LYS A 248 21.71 3.49 -0.66
C LYS A 248 21.40 2.11 -0.13
N ALA A 249 20.67 1.29 -0.88
CA ALA A 249 20.35 -0.08 -0.48
C ALA A 249 21.62 -0.93 -0.31
N ILE A 250 22.63 -0.77 -1.18
CA ILE A 250 23.93 -1.42 -1.01
C ILE A 250 24.57 -1.05 0.35
N LYS A 251 24.48 0.23 0.75
CA LYS A 251 24.98 0.69 2.06
C LYS A 251 24.18 0.10 3.21
N VAL A 252 22.85 0.02 3.08
CA VAL A 252 21.95 -0.58 4.07
C VAL A 252 22.27 -2.06 4.29
N LYS A 253 22.56 -2.81 3.21
CA LYS A 253 22.95 -4.22 3.28
C LYS A 253 24.29 -4.45 3.97
N ALA A 254 25.21 -3.50 3.86
CA ALA A 254 26.52 -3.58 4.51
C ALA A 254 26.49 -3.20 6.00
N MET A 255 25.34 -2.74 6.53
CA MET A 255 25.21 -2.29 7.91
C MET A 255 24.52 -3.34 8.79
N ASN A 256 24.96 -3.43 10.04
CA ASN A 256 24.30 -4.20 11.09
C ASN A 256 23.39 -3.30 11.95
N GLU A 257 22.48 -3.92 12.71
CA GLU A 257 21.66 -3.20 13.70
C GLU A 257 22.52 -2.68 14.87
N PRO A 258 22.20 -1.51 15.45
CA PRO A 258 21.05 -0.62 15.17
C PRO A 258 21.32 0.42 14.06
N PHE A 259 22.54 0.48 13.53
CA PHE A 259 22.95 1.48 12.54
C PHE A 259 22.15 1.39 11.24
N LYS A 260 21.79 0.17 10.83
CA LYS A 260 20.91 -0.07 9.68
C LYS A 260 19.56 0.65 9.86
N THR A 261 18.84 0.39 10.94
CA THR A 261 17.53 1.02 11.21
C THR A 261 17.65 2.54 11.27
N GLN A 262 18.65 3.08 11.98
CA GLN A 262 18.87 4.52 12.06
C GLN A 262 19.14 5.16 10.69
N PHE A 263 19.97 4.51 9.87
CA PHE A 263 20.27 4.98 8.53
C PHE A 263 19.01 5.03 7.67
N VAL A 264 18.19 3.98 7.72
CA VAL A 264 16.95 3.88 6.96
C VAL A 264 15.97 4.97 7.39
N VAL A 265 15.69 5.12 8.68
CA VAL A 265 14.75 6.13 9.19
C VAL A 265 15.17 7.54 8.74
N LYS A 266 16.48 7.84 8.78
CA LYS A 266 17.00 9.14 8.33
C LYS A 266 16.83 9.35 6.82
N ASN A 267 17.03 8.29 6.02
CA ASN A 267 17.13 8.38 4.57
C ASN A 267 15.85 7.99 3.81
N SER A 268 14.85 7.42 4.48
CA SER A 268 13.60 6.97 3.87
C SER A 268 12.59 8.11 3.67
N GLY A 269 11.59 7.86 2.82
CA GLY A 269 10.47 8.77 2.63
C GLY A 269 10.86 10.10 1.99
N VAL A 270 10.25 11.18 2.46
CA VAL A 270 10.32 12.50 1.81
C VAL A 270 10.67 13.60 2.81
N ASN A 271 11.10 14.76 2.31
CA ASN A 271 11.37 15.95 3.11
C ASN A 271 10.64 17.18 2.53
N SER A 272 9.34 17.29 2.85
CA SER A 272 8.49 18.38 2.38
C SER A 272 8.97 19.74 2.90
N ILE A 273 9.44 19.80 4.15
CA ILE A 273 9.92 21.04 4.78
C ILE A 273 11.12 21.59 4.01
N ALA A 274 12.12 20.74 3.71
CA ALA A 274 13.28 21.18 2.94
C ALA A 274 12.90 21.69 1.54
N ALA A 275 11.97 21.01 0.85
CA ALA A 275 11.54 21.44 -0.48
C ALA A 275 10.83 22.81 -0.44
N VAL A 276 9.91 23.01 0.51
CA VAL A 276 9.17 24.28 0.67
C VAL A 276 10.12 25.40 1.08
N LEU A 277 11.00 25.17 2.06
CA LEU A 277 11.97 26.18 2.49
C LEU A 277 12.89 26.59 1.34
N THR A 278 13.42 25.64 0.57
CA THR A 278 14.25 25.98 -0.60
C THR A 278 13.46 26.80 -1.63
N ALA A 279 12.19 26.48 -1.88
CA ALA A 279 11.36 27.25 -2.82
C ALA A 279 11.10 28.68 -2.34
N VAL A 280 10.80 28.87 -1.04
CA VAL A 280 10.58 30.19 -0.44
C VAL A 280 11.86 31.03 -0.49
N VAL A 281 13.00 30.45 -0.08
CA VAL A 281 14.29 31.14 -0.10
C VAL A 281 14.70 31.50 -1.52
N TYR A 282 14.53 30.59 -2.48
CA TYR A 282 14.82 30.86 -3.88
C TYR A 282 13.94 31.98 -4.44
N ALA A 283 12.63 31.94 -4.19
CA ALA A 283 11.71 32.99 -4.63
C ALA A 283 12.07 34.36 -4.03
N PHE A 284 12.37 34.41 -2.74
CA PHE A 284 12.80 35.63 -2.06
C PHE A 284 14.10 36.19 -2.67
N PHE A 285 15.07 35.31 -2.95
CA PHE A 285 16.33 35.70 -3.59
C PHE A 285 16.12 36.27 -5.00
N ILE A 286 15.26 35.65 -5.81
CA ILE A 286 14.91 36.17 -7.14
C ILE A 286 14.21 37.52 -7.05
N ILE A 287 13.29 37.70 -6.09
CA ILE A 287 12.62 39.00 -5.87
C ILE A 287 13.66 40.07 -5.54
N ILE A 288 14.60 39.81 -4.61
CA ILE A 288 15.66 40.76 -4.27
C ILE A 288 16.52 41.11 -5.48
N LEU A 289 16.91 40.13 -6.29
CA LEU A 289 17.71 40.37 -7.49
C LEU A 289 16.96 41.16 -8.57
N SER A 290 15.63 41.17 -8.51
CA SER A 290 14.76 41.90 -9.46
C SER A 290 14.38 43.31 -9.00
N LEU A 291 14.65 43.67 -7.74
CA LEU A 291 14.44 45.01 -7.17
C LEU A 291 15.63 45.93 -7.48
#